data_AF-A0A940FT30-F1
#
_entry.id   AF-A0A940FT30-F1
#
_cell.length_a   1.000
_cell.length_b   1.000
_cell.length_c   1.000
_cell.angle_alpha   90.00
_cell.angle_beta   90.00
_cell.angle_gamma   90.00
#
_symmetry.space_group_name_H-M   'P 1'
#
loop_
_entity.id
_entity.type
_entity.pdbx_description
1 polymer ?
#
loop_
_entity_poly.entity_id
_entity_poly.type
_entity_poly.pdbx_seq_one_letter_code
_entity_poly.pdbx_strand_id
1 'polypeptide(L)'
;MINIRNIFNPFKLVSVTPLVTFRIVFGLLMFLSLIRFWWRGWIDAVYIQPKFHFTYQGFEWVQPLGAAGMYLLFAVVIIAALFIALGLFYRIAAIIFFIGFTYIELIDITTYLNHYYFISLVAFIMIWLPANAYYSLDVYRKPSLKTKTVPAWTIGIIRFQLAIVYVFAGLAKINYDWLIEAQPMRIWLPAKSHLPLIGKFLYQEWVAYLFSWFGAVYDLFIVFFLLNKKTRPVAYLFVIIFHAATAIFFPGIGMFPYVMIVSTLIFFSGEFHDKLLSFLPFYKEQDNFTGPYIQPVFNRSLIIAIAVYAIAQVLIPLRFIVYPGHLFWHEEGYRFSWRVMLMEKAGAAYFTIKEKGTGHRYEVNNAE
;
A
#
# COMPACT_ATOMS: atom_id res chain seq x y z
N MET A 1 27.65 -26.31 -6.84
CA MET A 1 27.25 -25.63 -5.58
C MET A 1 26.96 -24.16 -5.88
N ILE A 2 25.68 -23.76 -5.81
CA ILE A 2 25.30 -22.35 -5.95
C ILE A 2 25.73 -21.64 -4.66
N ASN A 3 26.72 -20.74 -4.75
CA ASN A 3 27.22 -19.99 -3.61
C ASN A 3 26.19 -18.93 -3.18
N ILE A 4 25.32 -19.28 -2.24
CA ILE A 4 24.19 -18.47 -1.74
C ILE A 4 24.67 -17.08 -1.25
N ARG A 5 25.92 -16.97 -0.75
CA ARG A 5 26.51 -15.70 -0.31
C ARG A 5 26.65 -14.64 -1.42
N ASN A 6 26.78 -15.04 -2.69
CA ASN A 6 26.86 -14.10 -3.81
C ASN A 6 25.48 -13.71 -4.39
N ILE A 7 24.42 -14.45 -4.06
CA ILE A 7 23.06 -14.19 -4.56
C ILE A 7 22.35 -13.12 -3.72
N PHE A 8 22.62 -13.11 -2.41
CA PHE A 8 22.01 -12.17 -1.46
C PHE A 8 23.07 -11.33 -0.75
N ASN A 9 23.99 -10.72 -1.51
CA ASN A 9 24.83 -9.67 -0.95
C ASN A 9 24.06 -8.33 -1.01
N PRO A 10 23.48 -7.83 0.10
CA PRO A 10 22.73 -6.56 0.12
C PRO A 10 23.60 -5.34 -0.22
N PHE A 11 24.92 -5.49 -0.25
CA PHE A 11 25.88 -4.43 -0.51
C PHE A 11 26.43 -4.44 -1.94
N LYS A 12 26.09 -5.47 -2.72
CA LYS A 12 26.43 -5.49 -4.15
C LYS A 12 25.80 -4.28 -4.83
N LEU A 13 26.59 -3.57 -5.63
CA LEU A 13 26.06 -2.50 -6.45
C LEU A 13 25.23 -3.06 -7.61
N VAL A 14 24.07 -2.45 -7.80
CA VAL A 14 23.10 -2.78 -8.83
C VAL A 14 22.60 -1.49 -9.48
N SER A 15 21.98 -1.58 -10.66
CA SER A 15 21.43 -0.39 -11.33
C SER A 15 20.46 0.37 -10.42
N VAL A 16 20.53 1.70 -10.44
CA VAL A 16 19.61 2.61 -9.73
C VAL A 16 18.23 2.66 -10.38
N THR A 17 18.10 2.26 -11.64
CA THR A 17 16.89 2.52 -12.44
C THR A 17 15.59 1.88 -11.94
N PRO A 18 15.60 0.71 -11.24
CA PRO A 18 14.40 0.24 -10.54
C PRO A 18 13.88 1.24 -9.49
N LEU A 19 14.76 1.91 -8.73
CA LEU A 19 14.36 2.94 -7.76
C LEU A 19 13.84 4.20 -8.45
N VAL A 20 14.46 4.58 -9.57
CA VAL A 20 14.03 5.74 -10.37
C VAL A 20 12.61 5.53 -10.88
N THR A 21 12.34 4.38 -11.51
CA THR A 21 11.00 4.03 -11.96
C THR A 21 10.04 4.00 -10.79
N PHE A 22 10.39 3.32 -9.69
CA PHE A 22 9.54 3.22 -8.51
C PHE A 22 9.15 4.61 -7.97
N ARG A 23 10.12 5.51 -7.83
CA ARG A 23 9.88 6.91 -7.42
C ARG A 23 8.88 7.62 -8.34
N ILE A 24 9.06 7.51 -9.67
CA ILE A 24 8.19 8.15 -10.65
C ILE A 24 6.77 7.60 -10.53
N VAL A 25 6.60 6.28 -10.61
CA VAL A 25 5.27 5.66 -10.62
C VAL A 25 4.56 5.82 -9.28
N PHE A 26 5.29 5.72 -8.16
CA PHE A 26 4.75 5.96 -6.82
C PHE A 26 4.29 7.41 -6.67
N GLY A 27 5.16 8.38 -6.98
CA GLY A 27 4.83 9.80 -6.85
C GLY A 27 3.64 10.20 -7.73
N LEU A 28 3.61 9.76 -9.00
CA LEU A 28 2.48 10.02 -9.91
C LEU A 28 1.19 9.36 -9.44
N LEU A 29 1.24 8.11 -8.99
CA LEU A 29 0.07 7.42 -8.48
C LEU A 29 -0.50 8.11 -7.24
N MET A 30 0.35 8.53 -6.32
CA MET A 30 -0.07 9.25 -5.11
C MET A 30 -0.62 10.64 -5.44
N PHE A 31 0.01 11.36 -6.36
CA PHE A 31 -0.47 12.64 -6.87
C PHE A 31 -1.89 12.51 -7.45
N LEU A 32 -2.10 11.56 -8.38
CA LEU A 32 -3.40 11.32 -8.99
C LEU A 32 -4.44 10.82 -7.99
N SER A 33 -4.04 9.96 -7.05
CA SER A 33 -4.91 9.45 -5.99
C SER A 33 -5.45 10.56 -5.10
N LEU A 34 -4.59 11.47 -4.66
CA LEU A 34 -4.97 12.58 -3.79
C LEU A 34 -5.78 13.65 -4.52
N ILE A 35 -5.47 13.93 -5.79
CA ILE A 35 -6.32 14.77 -6.64
C ILE A 35 -7.71 14.15 -6.81
N ARG A 36 -7.78 12.84 -7.05
CA ARG A 36 -9.05 12.12 -7.13
C ARG A 36 -9.84 12.22 -5.82
N PHE A 37 -9.16 12.06 -4.68
CA PHE A 37 -9.77 12.18 -3.35
C PHE A 37 -10.38 13.58 -3.14
N TRP A 38 -9.62 14.62 -3.50
CA TRP A 38 -10.10 16.00 -3.48
C TRP A 38 -11.30 16.19 -4.40
N TRP A 39 -11.18 15.80 -5.68
CA TRP A 39 -12.21 16.00 -6.70
C TRP A 39 -13.52 15.29 -6.37
N ARG A 40 -13.47 14.15 -5.66
CA ARG A 40 -14.65 13.43 -5.18
C ARG A 40 -15.37 14.12 -4.00
N GLY A 41 -14.87 15.25 -3.51
CA GLY A 41 -15.42 15.94 -2.34
C GLY A 41 -15.14 15.22 -1.02
N TRP A 42 -14.25 14.22 -1.02
CA TRP A 42 -14.02 13.38 0.16
C TRP A 42 -13.25 14.09 1.26
N ILE A 43 -12.52 15.18 0.97
CA ILE A 43 -11.91 16.02 2.02
C ILE A 43 -13.01 16.56 2.93
N ASP A 44 -14.06 17.11 2.34
CA ASP A 44 -15.19 17.67 3.08
C ASP A 44 -16.02 16.59 3.77
N ALA A 45 -16.44 15.58 3.01
CA ALA A 45 -17.32 14.52 3.49
C ALA A 45 -16.70 13.68 4.63
N VAL A 46 -15.38 13.50 4.63
CA VAL A 46 -14.69 12.62 5.60
C VAL A 46 -14.07 13.40 6.76
N TYR A 47 -13.53 14.60 6.52
CA TYR A 47 -12.74 15.30 7.55
C TYR A 47 -13.36 16.61 8.05
N ILE A 48 -14.35 17.17 7.36
CA ILE A 48 -14.94 18.47 7.71
C ILE A 48 -16.37 18.32 8.24
N GLN A 49 -17.23 17.58 7.52
CA GLN A 49 -18.63 17.41 7.91
C GLN A 49 -18.83 16.54 9.17
N PRO A 50 -18.08 15.44 9.37
CA PRO A 50 -18.30 14.61 10.55
C PRO A 50 -17.98 15.36 11.83
N LYS A 51 -18.91 15.30 12.79
CA LYS A 51 -18.76 15.94 14.11
C LYS A 51 -17.94 15.10 15.10
N PHE A 52 -17.68 13.84 14.75
CA PHE A 52 -16.96 12.89 15.57
C PHE A 52 -16.08 12.03 14.67
N HIS A 53 -14.82 11.87 15.06
CA HIS A 53 -13.83 11.03 14.39
C HIS A 53 -13.37 9.94 15.35
N PHE A 54 -13.29 8.70 14.87
CA PHE A 54 -12.82 7.58 15.69
C PHE A 54 -11.30 7.57 15.72
N THR A 55 -10.68 7.93 16.84
CA THR A 55 -9.22 8.10 16.93
C THR A 55 -8.48 6.80 17.28
N TYR A 56 -7.27 6.65 16.74
CA TYR A 56 -6.38 5.56 17.13
C TYR A 56 -5.89 5.76 18.58
N GLN A 57 -5.83 4.67 19.33
CA GLN A 57 -5.26 4.68 20.68
C GLN A 57 -3.83 5.22 20.66
N GLY A 58 -3.54 6.23 21.48
CA GLY A 58 -2.25 6.95 21.53
C GLY A 58 -2.09 8.06 20.48
N PHE A 59 -3.07 8.26 19.60
CA PHE A 59 -3.11 9.33 18.60
C PHE A 59 -4.39 10.16 18.72
N GLU A 60 -5.00 10.21 19.91
CA GLU A 60 -6.21 10.99 20.18
C GLU A 60 -6.00 12.50 19.95
N TRP A 61 -4.75 12.96 19.96
CA TRP A 61 -4.36 14.33 19.66
C TRP A 61 -4.35 14.68 18.16
N VAL A 62 -4.43 13.68 17.28
CA VAL A 62 -4.53 13.89 15.83
C VAL A 62 -5.99 14.17 15.49
N GLN A 63 -6.28 15.43 15.14
CA GLN A 63 -7.63 15.93 14.89
C GLN A 63 -7.68 16.71 13.57
N PRO A 64 -8.82 16.80 12.87
CA PRO A 64 -8.92 17.60 11.66
C PRO A 64 -8.53 19.07 11.89
N LEU A 65 -7.81 19.67 10.94
CA LEU A 65 -7.29 21.04 11.05
C LEU A 65 -8.33 22.13 10.68
N GLY A 66 -9.62 21.83 10.81
CA GLY A 66 -10.70 22.63 10.25
C GLY A 66 -10.69 22.70 8.72
N ALA A 67 -11.67 23.36 8.12
CA ALA A 67 -11.85 23.32 6.66
C ALA A 67 -10.63 23.84 5.87
N ALA A 68 -10.16 25.06 6.19
CA ALA A 68 -9.02 25.65 5.51
C ALA A 68 -7.71 24.86 5.73
N GLY A 69 -7.50 24.36 6.95
CA GLY A 69 -6.32 23.57 7.29
C GLY A 69 -6.28 22.23 6.55
N MET A 70 -7.43 21.55 6.42
CA MET A 70 -7.51 20.28 5.69
C MET A 70 -7.24 20.46 4.20
N TYR A 71 -7.82 21.46 3.55
CA TYR A 71 -7.53 21.73 2.13
C TYR A 71 -6.08 22.14 1.90
N LEU A 72 -5.49 22.95 2.80
CA LEU A 72 -4.07 23.31 2.73
C LEU A 72 -3.17 22.09 2.91
N LEU A 73 -3.47 21.22 3.88
CA LEU A 73 -2.72 19.99 4.12
C LEU A 73 -2.73 19.09 2.87
N PHE A 74 -3.91 18.85 2.29
CA PHE A 74 -4.01 18.07 1.06
C PHE A 74 -3.24 18.70 -0.09
N ALA A 75 -3.27 20.03 -0.26
CA ALA A 75 -2.53 20.71 -1.31
C ALA A 75 -1.01 20.51 -1.15
N VAL A 76 -0.51 20.64 0.08
CA VAL A 76 0.91 20.42 0.40
C VAL A 76 1.32 18.97 0.12
N VAL A 77 0.52 17.99 0.52
CA VAL A 77 0.82 16.56 0.28
C VAL A 77 0.76 16.22 -1.21
N ILE A 78 -0.20 16.78 -1.96
CA ILE A 78 -0.28 16.61 -3.43
C ILE A 78 0.98 17.15 -4.11
N ILE A 79 1.40 18.38 -3.77
CA ILE A 79 2.62 18.99 -4.32
C ILE A 79 3.85 18.16 -3.95
N ALA A 80 3.93 17.67 -2.70
CA ALA A 80 5.00 16.79 -2.27
C ALA A 80 5.06 15.49 -3.09
N ALA A 81 3.91 14.86 -3.39
CA ALA A 81 3.85 13.67 -4.24
C ALA A 81 4.36 13.94 -5.68
N LEU A 82 4.00 15.09 -6.25
CA LEU A 82 4.52 15.52 -7.54
C LEU A 82 6.04 15.76 -7.50
N PHE A 83 6.53 16.40 -6.44
CA PHE A 83 7.97 16.64 -6.24
C PHE A 83 8.74 15.33 -6.05
N ILE A 84 8.15 14.32 -5.41
CA ILE A 84 8.71 12.96 -5.36
C ILE A 84 8.83 12.40 -6.78
N ALA A 85 7.76 12.44 -7.58
CA ALA A 85 7.77 11.91 -8.96
C ALA A 85 8.86 12.55 -9.82
N LEU A 86 8.97 13.88 -9.78
CA LEU A 86 9.98 14.66 -10.50
C LEU A 86 11.38 14.52 -9.88
N GLY A 87 11.46 14.15 -8.60
CA GLY A 87 12.68 14.15 -7.77
C GLY A 87 13.27 15.53 -7.68
N LEU A 88 12.41 16.49 -7.33
CA LEU A 88 12.75 17.87 -7.04
C LEU A 88 12.65 18.07 -5.53
N PHE A 89 13.73 18.50 -4.88
CA PHE A 89 13.84 18.54 -3.42
C PHE A 89 13.43 17.20 -2.78
N TYR A 90 13.85 16.09 -3.40
CA TYR A 90 13.26 14.77 -3.18
C TYR A 90 13.16 14.36 -1.71
N ARG A 91 14.24 14.56 -0.93
CA ARG A 91 14.25 14.18 0.49
C ARG A 91 13.23 14.98 1.30
N ILE A 92 13.15 16.29 1.05
CA ILE A 92 12.20 17.17 1.73
C ILE A 92 10.77 16.79 1.33
N ALA A 93 10.54 16.56 0.04
CA ALA A 93 9.24 16.13 -0.49
C ALA A 93 8.80 14.79 0.11
N ALA A 94 9.71 13.81 0.23
CA ALA A 94 9.44 12.52 0.87
C ALA A 94 9.07 12.66 2.36
N ILE A 95 9.76 13.55 3.09
CA ILE A 95 9.45 13.84 4.51
C ILE A 95 8.07 14.49 4.64
N ILE A 96 7.80 15.54 3.86
CA ILE A 96 6.51 16.24 3.87
C ILE A 96 5.38 15.28 3.52
N PHE A 97 5.55 14.47 2.47
CA PHE A 97 4.57 13.48 2.07
C PHE A 97 4.35 12.44 3.16
N PHE A 98 5.41 11.87 3.75
CA PHE A 98 5.29 10.89 4.83
C PHE A 98 4.51 11.44 6.02
N ILE A 99 4.89 12.62 6.51
CA ILE A 99 4.25 13.24 7.68
C ILE A 99 2.80 13.59 7.37
N GLY A 100 2.55 14.28 6.26
CA GLY A 100 1.21 14.75 5.92
C GLY A 100 0.26 13.61 5.55
N PHE A 101 0.70 12.64 4.75
CA PHE A 101 -0.12 11.47 4.41
C PHE A 101 -0.40 10.63 5.65
N THR A 102 0.60 10.36 6.50
CA THR A 102 0.38 9.61 7.75
C THR A 102 -0.52 10.35 8.72
N TYR A 103 -0.42 11.68 8.79
CA TYR A 103 -1.33 12.49 9.59
C TYR A 103 -2.78 12.33 9.14
N ILE A 104 -3.05 12.48 7.83
CA ILE A 104 -4.40 12.30 7.26
C ILE A 104 -4.99 10.93 7.65
N GLU A 105 -4.19 9.87 7.56
CA GLU A 105 -4.61 8.50 7.88
C GLU A 105 -4.84 8.25 9.37
N LEU A 106 -4.22 9.04 10.25
CA LEU A 106 -4.35 8.91 11.70
C LEU A 106 -5.54 9.68 12.27
N ILE A 107 -6.19 10.56 11.48
CA ILE A 107 -7.35 11.35 11.92
C ILE A 107 -8.53 10.45 12.28
N ASP A 108 -8.83 9.44 11.45
CA ASP A 108 -9.99 8.59 11.64
C ASP A 108 -9.71 7.13 11.31
N ILE A 109 -10.01 6.23 12.25
CA ILE A 109 -9.90 4.79 12.09
C ILE A 109 -10.84 4.25 11.01
N THR A 110 -12.00 4.88 10.79
CA THR A 110 -13.01 4.41 9.84
C THR A 110 -12.55 4.48 8.39
N THR A 111 -11.54 5.29 8.09
CA THR A 111 -10.92 5.39 6.77
C THR A 111 -9.76 4.41 6.59
N TYR A 112 -9.41 3.64 7.63
CA TYR A 112 -8.28 2.73 7.63
C TYR A 112 -8.36 1.72 6.50
N LEU A 113 -7.31 1.70 5.66
CA LEU A 113 -7.07 0.64 4.70
C LEU A 113 -5.59 0.21 4.79
N ASN A 114 -5.33 -1.10 4.71
CA ASN A 114 -3.96 -1.63 4.77
C ASN A 114 -3.03 -0.99 3.73
N HIS A 115 -3.56 -0.60 2.58
CA HIS A 115 -2.73 -0.01 1.53
C HIS A 115 -2.35 1.44 1.81
N TYR A 116 -3.13 2.19 2.58
CA TYR A 116 -2.71 3.50 3.06
C TYR A 116 -1.60 3.36 4.10
N TYR A 117 -1.71 2.37 5.00
CA TYR A 117 -0.58 2.00 5.87
C TYR A 117 0.68 1.63 5.07
N PHE A 118 0.55 0.82 4.01
CA PHE A 118 1.66 0.51 3.11
C PHE A 118 2.28 1.77 2.47
N ILE A 119 1.45 2.72 2.02
CA ILE A 119 1.93 3.98 1.45
C ILE A 119 2.74 4.78 2.47
N SER A 120 2.28 4.89 3.73
CA SER A 120 3.04 5.56 4.80
C SER A 120 4.40 4.89 5.04
N LEU A 121 4.45 3.56 5.06
CA LEU A 121 5.70 2.81 5.24
C LEU A 121 6.67 2.97 4.07
N VAL A 122 6.16 2.94 2.83
CA VAL A 122 6.97 3.18 1.63
C VAL A 122 7.47 4.62 1.61
N ALA A 123 6.62 5.59 1.93
CA ALA A 123 7.03 6.99 2.03
C ALA A 123 8.15 7.17 3.07
N PHE A 124 8.01 6.54 4.25
CA PHE A 124 9.07 6.53 5.26
C PHE A 124 10.38 5.92 4.73
N ILE A 125 10.32 4.75 4.08
CA ILE A 125 11.50 4.12 3.47
C ILE A 125 12.14 5.08 2.46
N MET A 126 11.35 5.71 1.58
CA MET A 126 11.83 6.58 0.52
C MET A 126 12.63 7.78 1.01
N ILE A 127 12.38 8.31 2.22
CA ILE A 127 13.20 9.36 2.84
C ILE A 127 14.71 9.01 2.83
N TRP A 128 15.01 7.72 3.00
CA TRP A 128 16.37 7.21 3.16
C TRP A 128 17.00 6.72 1.85
N LEU A 129 16.22 6.52 0.79
CA LEU A 129 16.70 5.94 -0.46
C LEU A 129 17.26 7.02 -1.40
N PRO A 130 18.33 6.73 -2.17
CA PRO A 130 18.88 7.66 -3.16
C PRO A 130 18.09 7.64 -4.48
N ALA A 131 16.76 7.64 -4.44
CA ALA A 131 15.93 7.52 -5.66
C ALA A 131 15.96 8.78 -6.55
N ASN A 132 16.47 9.89 -6.03
CA ASN A 132 16.74 11.10 -6.80
C ASN A 132 18.11 11.12 -7.46
N ALA A 133 18.96 10.10 -7.26
CA ALA A 133 20.32 10.13 -7.77
C ALA A 133 20.45 9.87 -9.28
N TYR A 134 19.34 9.64 -9.98
CA TYR A 134 19.33 9.52 -11.44
C TYR A 134 17.97 9.93 -12.02
N TYR A 135 17.98 10.47 -13.25
CA TYR A 135 16.80 10.95 -13.98
C TYR A 135 15.83 11.77 -13.09
N SER A 136 16.36 12.82 -12.44
CA SER A 136 15.62 13.67 -11.51
C SER A 136 15.97 15.15 -11.71
N LEU A 137 15.08 16.04 -11.27
CA LEU A 137 15.37 17.47 -11.27
C LEU A 137 16.47 17.85 -10.26
N ASP A 138 16.65 17.09 -9.18
CA ASP A 138 17.75 17.27 -8.24
C ASP A 138 19.12 17.04 -8.91
N VAL A 139 19.25 15.99 -9.73
CA VAL A 139 20.48 15.72 -10.48
C VAL A 139 20.70 16.75 -11.57
N TYR A 140 19.63 17.20 -12.24
CA TYR A 140 19.72 18.30 -13.20
C TYR A 140 20.27 19.58 -12.55
N ARG A 141 19.80 19.93 -11.34
CA ARG A 141 20.25 21.11 -10.58
C ARG A 141 21.62 20.91 -9.94
N LYS A 142 21.95 19.70 -9.50
CA LYS A 142 23.20 19.34 -8.83
C LYS A 142 23.77 18.04 -9.42
N PRO A 143 24.51 18.12 -10.54
CA PRO A 143 25.04 16.95 -11.24
C PRO A 143 25.94 16.04 -10.41
N SER A 144 26.54 16.55 -9.32
CA SER A 144 27.35 15.75 -8.39
C SER A 144 26.55 14.70 -7.59
N LEU A 145 25.22 14.76 -7.60
CA LEU A 145 24.36 13.71 -7.01
C LEU A 145 24.24 12.47 -7.89
N LYS A 146 24.62 12.56 -9.17
CA LYS A 146 24.36 11.54 -10.16
C LYS A 146 25.10 10.24 -9.84
N THR A 147 24.37 9.13 -9.77
CA THR A 147 24.94 7.77 -9.78
C THR A 147 24.09 6.85 -10.66
N LYS A 148 24.73 5.86 -11.30
CA LYS A 148 24.06 4.79 -12.04
C LYS A 148 23.85 3.53 -11.22
N THR A 149 24.51 3.44 -10.07
CA THR A 149 24.44 2.24 -9.22
C THR A 149 24.17 2.59 -7.77
N VAL A 150 23.48 1.68 -7.09
CA VAL A 150 23.13 1.77 -5.67
C VAL A 150 23.36 0.42 -5.00
N PRO A 151 23.56 0.37 -3.67
CA PRO A 151 23.62 -0.89 -2.95
C PRO A 151 22.31 -1.66 -3.07
N ALA A 152 22.36 -2.97 -3.27
CA ALA A 152 21.20 -3.83 -3.50
C ALA A 152 20.11 -3.73 -2.40
N TRP A 153 20.47 -3.43 -1.16
CA TRP A 153 19.52 -3.26 -0.05
C TRP A 153 18.50 -2.15 -0.32
N THR A 154 18.87 -1.12 -1.07
CA THR A 154 17.99 0.03 -1.36
C THR A 154 16.77 -0.40 -2.17
N ILE A 155 16.94 -1.36 -3.08
CA ILE A 155 15.85 -2.02 -3.82
C ILE A 155 15.25 -3.14 -2.97
N GLY A 156 16.10 -3.88 -2.25
CA GLY A 156 15.72 -5.00 -1.41
C GLY A 156 14.72 -4.65 -0.31
N ILE A 157 14.82 -3.47 0.29
CA ILE A 157 13.92 -3.03 1.37
C ILE A 157 12.48 -2.78 0.87
N ILE A 158 12.32 -2.27 -0.36
CA ILE A 158 10.99 -2.11 -0.99
C ILE A 158 10.41 -3.48 -1.35
N ARG A 159 11.24 -4.37 -1.91
CA ARG A 159 10.85 -5.77 -2.18
C ARG A 159 10.42 -6.50 -0.92
N PHE A 160 11.17 -6.29 0.18
CA PHE A 160 10.83 -6.81 1.49
C PHE A 160 9.48 -6.28 1.98
N GLN A 161 9.24 -4.97 1.88
CA GLN A 161 7.94 -4.42 2.32
C GLN A 161 6.77 -5.00 1.52
N LEU A 162 6.89 -5.12 0.20
CA LEU A 162 5.89 -5.79 -0.63
C LEU A 162 5.73 -7.28 -0.26
N ALA A 163 6.84 -7.96 0.04
CA ALA A 163 6.81 -9.35 0.48
C ALA A 163 6.02 -9.53 1.78
N ILE A 164 6.23 -8.63 2.75
CA ILE A 164 5.50 -8.62 4.01
C ILE A 164 4.00 -8.47 3.76
N VAL A 165 3.57 -7.53 2.90
CA VAL A 165 2.15 -7.35 2.57
C VAL A 165 1.54 -8.63 2.02
N TYR A 166 2.15 -9.23 0.98
CA TYR A 166 1.61 -10.45 0.35
C TYR A 166 1.61 -11.64 1.32
N VAL A 167 2.74 -11.93 1.95
CA VAL A 167 2.87 -13.10 2.83
C VAL A 167 1.90 -13.01 4.00
N PHE A 168 1.78 -11.85 4.66
CA PHE A 168 0.83 -11.72 5.77
C PHE A 168 -0.63 -11.68 5.30
N ALA A 169 -0.93 -11.13 4.13
CA ALA A 169 -2.26 -11.24 3.53
C ALA A 169 -2.64 -12.70 3.23
N GLY A 170 -1.66 -13.53 2.85
CA GLY A 170 -1.82 -14.97 2.64
C GLY A 170 -1.96 -15.75 3.96
N LEU A 171 -1.09 -15.49 4.94
CA LEU A 171 -1.17 -16.08 6.29
C LEU A 171 -2.51 -15.77 6.95
N ALA A 172 -3.03 -14.56 6.72
CA ALA A 172 -4.34 -14.17 7.22
C ALA A 172 -5.49 -15.05 6.72
N LYS A 173 -5.33 -15.64 5.53
CA LYS A 173 -6.29 -16.53 4.86
C LYS A 173 -6.13 -17.99 5.26
N ILE A 174 -5.10 -18.34 6.03
CA ILE A 174 -4.94 -19.70 6.58
C ILE A 174 -5.80 -19.81 7.84
N ASN A 175 -7.10 -19.94 7.65
CA ASN A 175 -8.07 -20.18 8.72
C ASN A 175 -9.25 -21.01 8.17
N TYR A 176 -10.05 -21.56 9.10
CA TYR A 176 -11.16 -22.46 8.78
C TYR A 176 -12.22 -21.77 7.90
N ASP A 177 -12.66 -20.57 8.28
CA ASP A 177 -13.71 -19.85 7.56
C ASP A 177 -13.30 -19.54 6.11
N TRP A 178 -12.05 -19.16 5.90
CA TRP A 178 -11.54 -18.87 4.57
C TRP A 178 -11.42 -20.14 3.73
N LEU A 179 -10.63 -21.13 4.17
CA LEU A 179 -10.28 -22.28 3.33
C LEU A 179 -11.37 -23.34 3.24
N ILE A 180 -12.14 -23.54 4.32
CA ILE A 180 -13.11 -24.62 4.44
C ILE A 180 -14.54 -24.13 4.22
N GLU A 181 -14.89 -22.94 4.69
CA GLU A 181 -16.24 -22.38 4.46
C GLU A 181 -16.32 -21.46 3.22
N ALA A 182 -15.18 -21.24 2.55
CA ALA A 182 -15.04 -20.30 1.42
C ALA A 182 -15.56 -18.89 1.75
N GLN A 183 -15.50 -18.48 3.02
CA GLN A 183 -15.94 -17.17 3.46
C GLN A 183 -14.80 -16.14 3.39
N PRO A 184 -15.08 -14.89 3.00
CA PRO A 184 -16.41 -14.34 2.66
C PRO A 184 -16.79 -14.49 1.17
N MET A 185 -16.01 -15.21 0.35
CA MET A 185 -16.26 -15.32 -1.10
C MET A 185 -17.64 -15.91 -1.42
N ARG A 186 -18.12 -16.86 -0.62
CA ARG A 186 -19.45 -17.45 -0.77
C ARG A 186 -20.58 -16.43 -0.62
N ILE A 187 -20.39 -15.39 0.18
CA ILE A 187 -21.34 -14.27 0.35
C ILE A 187 -21.14 -13.20 -0.73
N TRP A 188 -19.89 -12.84 -1.02
CA TRP A 188 -19.59 -11.67 -1.84
C TRP A 188 -19.73 -11.90 -3.35
N LEU A 189 -19.36 -13.09 -3.86
CA LEU A 189 -19.39 -13.34 -5.30
C LEU A 189 -20.81 -13.29 -5.90
N PRO A 190 -21.86 -13.85 -5.24
CA PRO A 190 -23.24 -13.73 -5.73
C PRO A 190 -23.70 -12.29 -5.97
N ALA A 191 -23.24 -11.32 -5.15
CA ALA A 191 -23.58 -9.90 -5.32
C ALA A 191 -22.98 -9.28 -6.60
N LYS A 192 -22.09 -9.99 -7.29
CA LYS A 192 -21.44 -9.58 -8.54
C LYS A 192 -21.98 -10.32 -9.76
N SER A 193 -23.10 -11.03 -9.61
CA SER A 193 -23.73 -11.83 -10.68
C SER A 193 -24.18 -11.02 -11.91
N HIS A 194 -24.26 -9.70 -11.81
CA HIS A 194 -24.54 -8.80 -12.93
C HIS A 194 -23.37 -8.67 -13.93
N LEU A 195 -22.17 -9.18 -13.60
CA LEU A 195 -21.01 -9.08 -14.48
C LEU A 195 -21.20 -9.89 -15.78
N PRO A 196 -20.90 -9.31 -16.96
CA PRO A 196 -21.02 -10.01 -18.22
C PRO A 196 -20.08 -11.21 -18.27
N LEU A 197 -20.46 -12.24 -19.02
CA LEU A 197 -19.71 -13.51 -19.25
C LEU A 197 -19.58 -14.44 -18.05
N ILE A 198 -19.26 -13.89 -16.87
CA ILE A 198 -18.91 -14.69 -15.68
C ILE A 198 -20.01 -14.73 -14.61
N GLY A 199 -20.96 -13.79 -14.64
CA GLY A 199 -21.97 -13.61 -13.59
C GLY A 199 -22.74 -14.88 -13.22
N LYS A 200 -23.10 -15.71 -14.21
CA LYS A 200 -23.80 -16.99 -14.00
C LYS A 200 -23.02 -18.01 -13.15
N PHE A 201 -21.69 -17.92 -13.14
CA PHE A 201 -20.83 -18.82 -12.37
C PHE A 201 -20.67 -18.33 -10.94
N LEU A 202 -20.89 -17.04 -10.64
CA LEU A 202 -20.62 -16.45 -9.33
C LEU A 202 -21.61 -16.89 -8.23
N TYR A 203 -22.72 -17.53 -8.60
CA TYR A 203 -23.61 -18.25 -7.66
C TYR A 203 -23.15 -19.66 -7.32
N GLN A 204 -22.21 -20.23 -8.09
CA GLN A 204 -21.79 -21.61 -7.93
C GLN A 204 -20.79 -21.71 -6.78
N GLU A 205 -21.06 -22.57 -5.79
CA GLU A 205 -20.22 -22.69 -4.59
C GLU A 205 -18.76 -23.02 -4.92
N TRP A 206 -18.51 -23.88 -5.92
CA TRP A 206 -17.15 -24.24 -6.34
C TRP A 206 -16.31 -23.03 -6.78
N VAL A 207 -16.96 -21.96 -7.29
CA VAL A 207 -16.26 -20.72 -7.66
C VAL A 207 -15.82 -19.95 -6.41
N ALA A 208 -16.62 -19.95 -5.34
CA ALA A 208 -16.22 -19.37 -4.07
C ALA A 208 -15.00 -20.09 -3.48
N TYR A 209 -14.98 -21.43 -3.52
CA TYR A 209 -13.81 -22.21 -3.11
C TYR A 209 -12.60 -21.92 -3.98
N LEU A 210 -12.77 -21.84 -5.31
CA LEU A 210 -11.69 -21.49 -6.23
C LEU A 210 -11.09 -20.13 -5.87
N PHE A 211 -11.91 -19.09 -5.68
CA PHE A 211 -11.44 -17.75 -5.31
C PHE A 211 -10.75 -17.73 -3.95
N SER A 212 -11.30 -18.44 -2.97
CA SER A 212 -10.74 -18.54 -1.63
C SER A 212 -9.34 -19.18 -1.64
N TRP A 213 -9.23 -20.40 -2.17
CA TRP A 213 -7.96 -21.14 -2.21
C TRP A 213 -6.94 -20.46 -3.12
N PHE A 214 -7.37 -19.99 -4.29
CA PHE A 214 -6.49 -19.25 -5.20
C PHE A 214 -5.95 -17.99 -4.53
N GLY A 215 -6.80 -17.20 -3.85
CA GLY A 215 -6.38 -16.00 -3.14
C GLY A 215 -5.36 -16.29 -2.03
N ALA A 216 -5.55 -17.37 -1.27
CA ALA A 216 -4.61 -17.77 -0.22
C ALA A 216 -3.24 -18.20 -0.79
N VAL A 217 -3.25 -19.11 -1.78
CA VAL A 217 -2.03 -19.61 -2.43
C VAL A 217 -1.30 -18.48 -3.16
N TYR A 218 -2.04 -17.64 -3.89
CA TYR A 218 -1.48 -16.50 -4.59
C TYR A 218 -0.73 -15.58 -3.62
N ASP A 219 -1.38 -15.12 -2.55
CA ASP A 219 -0.76 -14.17 -1.62
C ASP A 219 0.43 -14.77 -0.88
N LEU A 220 0.38 -16.05 -0.51
CA LEU A 220 1.50 -16.73 0.17
C LEU A 220 2.73 -16.86 -0.74
N PHE A 221 2.54 -17.13 -2.04
CA PHE A 221 3.64 -17.60 -2.88
C PHE A 221 4.07 -16.65 -4.00
N ILE A 222 3.27 -15.66 -4.38
CA ILE A 222 3.56 -14.81 -5.55
C ILE A 222 4.93 -14.14 -5.49
N VAL A 223 5.36 -13.73 -4.29
CA VAL A 223 6.64 -13.08 -4.04
C VAL A 223 7.82 -13.99 -4.42
N PHE A 224 7.77 -15.28 -4.11
CA PHE A 224 8.85 -16.21 -4.44
C PHE A 224 9.00 -16.37 -5.96
N PHE A 225 7.88 -16.36 -6.69
CA PHE A 225 7.88 -16.37 -8.15
C PHE A 225 8.36 -15.04 -8.75
N LEU A 226 8.11 -13.90 -8.11
CA LEU A 226 8.62 -12.60 -8.53
C LEU A 226 10.14 -12.46 -8.28
N LEU A 227 10.64 -13.03 -7.18
CA LEU A 227 12.07 -13.06 -6.87
C LEU A 227 12.87 -13.86 -7.91
N ASN A 228 12.32 -14.98 -8.38
CA ASN A 228 12.97 -15.81 -9.39
C ASN A 228 12.86 -15.19 -10.79
N LYS A 229 14.02 -14.82 -11.36
CA LYS A 229 14.13 -14.18 -12.68
C LYS A 229 13.43 -14.92 -13.83
N LYS A 230 13.33 -16.27 -13.76
CA LYS A 230 12.72 -17.08 -14.82
C LYS A 230 11.20 -17.03 -14.78
N THR A 231 10.62 -17.04 -13.57
CA THR A 231 9.17 -17.04 -13.36
C THR A 231 8.59 -15.63 -13.30
N ARG A 232 9.41 -14.62 -13.04
CA ARG A 232 8.97 -13.23 -12.82
C ARG A 232 8.01 -12.67 -13.89
N PRO A 233 8.23 -12.82 -15.21
CA PRO A 233 7.30 -12.26 -16.20
C PRO A 233 5.90 -12.87 -16.09
N VAL A 234 5.83 -14.20 -15.91
CA VAL A 234 4.56 -14.93 -15.71
C VAL A 234 3.94 -14.54 -14.37
N ALA A 235 4.72 -14.47 -13.30
CA ALA A 235 4.25 -14.02 -11.99
C ALA A 235 3.67 -12.61 -12.06
N TYR A 236 4.31 -11.69 -12.80
CA TYR A 236 3.80 -10.34 -12.97
C TYR A 236 2.51 -10.29 -13.78
N LEU A 237 2.33 -11.17 -14.77
CA LEU A 237 1.04 -11.32 -15.45
C LEU A 237 -0.06 -11.73 -14.44
N PHE A 238 0.23 -12.68 -13.54
CA PHE A 238 -0.70 -13.04 -12.47
C PHE A 238 -0.96 -11.88 -11.49
N VAL A 239 0.04 -11.03 -11.21
CA VAL A 239 -0.15 -9.81 -10.42
C VAL A 239 -1.15 -8.87 -11.08
N ILE A 240 -1.02 -8.63 -12.38
CA ILE A 240 -1.97 -7.81 -13.14
C ILE A 240 -3.37 -8.42 -13.08
N ILE A 241 -3.51 -9.71 -13.39
CA ILE A 241 -4.81 -10.40 -13.43
C ILE A 241 -5.49 -10.38 -12.05
N PHE A 242 -4.75 -10.74 -11.00
CA PHE A 242 -5.27 -10.81 -9.63
C PHE A 242 -5.75 -9.45 -9.13
N HIS A 243 -4.96 -8.41 -9.34
CA HIS A 243 -5.33 -7.06 -8.90
C HIS A 243 -6.41 -6.45 -9.78
N ALA A 244 -6.42 -6.70 -11.10
CA ALA A 244 -7.54 -6.30 -11.95
C ALA A 244 -8.85 -6.97 -11.52
N ALA A 245 -8.84 -8.28 -11.23
CA ALA A 245 -9.98 -8.98 -10.67
C ALA A 245 -10.40 -8.35 -9.34
N THR A 246 -9.45 -8.10 -8.43
CA THR A 246 -9.71 -7.44 -7.14
C THR A 246 -10.39 -6.07 -7.32
N ALA A 247 -9.95 -5.26 -8.30
CA ALA A 247 -10.56 -3.97 -8.59
C ALA A 247 -12.01 -4.09 -9.10
N ILE A 248 -12.30 -5.13 -9.90
CA ILE A 248 -13.63 -5.39 -10.47
C ILE A 248 -14.59 -5.93 -9.40
N PHE A 249 -14.16 -6.95 -8.65
CA PHE A 249 -15.00 -7.60 -7.65
C PHE A 249 -15.16 -6.76 -6.39
N PHE A 250 -14.11 -6.04 -5.97
CA PHE A 250 -14.05 -5.32 -4.70
C PHE A 250 -13.68 -3.84 -4.86
N PRO A 251 -14.50 -3.03 -5.56
CA PRO A 251 -14.17 -1.64 -5.89
C PRO A 251 -14.00 -0.75 -4.64
N GLY A 252 -14.60 -1.13 -3.50
CA GLY A 252 -14.43 -0.44 -2.22
C GLY A 252 -12.98 -0.42 -1.70
N ILE A 253 -12.11 -1.31 -2.20
CA ILE A 253 -10.69 -1.36 -1.82
C ILE A 253 -9.85 -0.22 -2.43
N GLY A 254 -10.45 0.64 -3.25
CA GLY A 254 -9.87 1.90 -3.67
C GLY A 254 -8.64 1.76 -4.58
N MET A 255 -7.54 2.46 -4.25
CA MET A 255 -6.34 2.51 -5.10
C MET A 255 -5.44 1.28 -4.98
N PHE A 256 -5.70 0.39 -4.02
CA PHE A 256 -4.83 -0.75 -3.72
C PHE A 256 -4.40 -1.56 -4.95
N PRO A 257 -5.29 -1.97 -5.87
CA PRO A 257 -4.89 -2.80 -6.99
C PRO A 257 -3.84 -2.13 -7.88
N TYR A 258 -4.04 -0.83 -8.14
CA TYR A 258 -3.11 -0.03 -8.94
C TYR A 258 -1.77 0.16 -8.24
N VAL A 259 -1.79 0.43 -6.92
CA VAL A 259 -0.58 0.54 -6.08
C VAL A 259 0.24 -0.74 -6.17
N MET A 260 -0.40 -1.90 -6.02
CA MET A 260 0.29 -3.18 -6.04
C MET A 260 0.85 -3.54 -7.42
N ILE A 261 0.10 -3.28 -8.49
CA ILE A 261 0.58 -3.53 -9.87
C ILE A 261 1.83 -2.71 -10.18
N VAL A 262 1.82 -1.40 -9.89
CA VAL A 262 2.96 -0.54 -10.24
C VAL A 262 4.13 -0.74 -9.29
N SER A 263 3.88 -0.95 -7.99
CA SER A 263 4.95 -1.15 -7.00
C SER A 263 5.70 -2.45 -7.26
N THR A 264 5.02 -3.49 -7.75
CA THR A 264 5.63 -4.80 -8.05
C THR A 264 6.63 -4.74 -9.22
N LEU A 265 6.64 -3.66 -10.02
CA LEU A 265 7.69 -3.46 -11.02
C LEU A 265 9.10 -3.46 -10.41
N ILE A 266 9.26 -3.09 -9.12
CA ILE A 266 10.54 -3.10 -8.41
C ILE A 266 11.26 -4.47 -8.40
N PHE A 267 10.55 -5.56 -8.67
CA PHE A 267 11.13 -6.90 -8.79
C PHE A 267 11.90 -7.12 -10.09
N PHE A 268 11.66 -6.31 -11.13
CA PHE A 268 12.34 -6.43 -12.42
C PHE A 268 13.80 -5.93 -12.37
N SER A 269 14.57 -6.26 -13.41
CA SER A 269 16.00 -5.95 -13.50
C SER A 269 16.25 -4.53 -13.99
N GLY A 270 17.48 -4.03 -13.80
CA GLY A 270 17.88 -2.70 -14.27
C GLY A 270 17.61 -2.52 -15.76
N GLU A 271 17.93 -3.52 -16.58
CA GLU A 271 17.76 -3.49 -18.04
C GLU A 271 16.28 -3.37 -18.44
N PHE A 272 15.37 -3.98 -17.69
CA PHE A 272 13.94 -3.80 -17.91
C PHE A 272 13.53 -2.36 -17.61
N HIS A 273 14.02 -1.79 -16.51
CA HIS A 273 13.72 -0.43 -16.12
C HIS A 273 14.36 0.61 -17.06
N ASP A 274 15.54 0.33 -17.60
CA ASP A 274 16.18 1.17 -18.61
C ASP A 274 15.35 1.23 -19.89
N LYS A 275 14.85 0.08 -20.38
CA LYS A 275 13.90 0.01 -21.49
C LYS A 275 12.57 0.70 -21.21
N LEU A 276 12.10 0.66 -19.96
CA LEU A 276 10.87 1.37 -19.60
C LEU A 276 11.08 2.88 -19.57
N LEU A 277 12.23 3.33 -19.05
CA LEU A 277 12.57 4.74 -18.98
C LEU A 277 12.95 5.33 -20.35
N SER A 278 13.37 4.53 -21.32
CA SER A 278 13.67 5.01 -22.68
C SER A 278 12.45 5.54 -23.43
N PHE A 279 11.23 5.25 -22.98
CA PHE A 279 10.01 5.87 -23.49
C PHE A 279 9.79 7.29 -22.96
N LEU A 280 10.52 7.70 -21.91
CA LEU A 280 10.41 9.04 -21.34
C LEU A 280 11.35 10.02 -22.06
N PRO A 281 10.93 11.28 -22.25
CA PRO A 281 11.76 12.27 -22.90
C PRO A 281 13.04 12.52 -22.09
N PHE A 282 14.12 12.84 -22.81
CA PHE A 282 15.44 13.17 -22.24
C PHE A 282 16.14 12.04 -21.46
N TYR A 283 15.57 10.82 -21.41
CA TYR A 283 16.28 9.66 -20.90
C TYR A 283 17.32 9.20 -21.94
N LYS A 284 18.57 9.02 -21.50
CA LYS A 284 19.67 8.48 -22.33
C LYS A 284 20.22 7.23 -21.64
N GLU A 285 19.99 6.06 -22.26
CA GLU A 285 20.46 4.76 -21.75
C GLU A 285 22.00 4.71 -21.72
N GLN A 286 22.62 5.08 -22.84
CA GLN A 286 24.06 5.23 -22.98
C GLN A 286 24.52 6.64 -22.60
N ASP A 287 24.62 6.86 -21.30
CA ASP A 287 25.28 8.04 -20.73
C ASP A 287 26.68 7.65 -20.24
N ASN A 288 27.74 8.20 -20.84
CA ASN A 288 29.15 7.91 -20.53
C ASN A 288 29.60 8.49 -19.18
N PHE A 289 28.71 8.54 -18.20
CA PHE A 289 28.98 9.08 -16.87
C PHE A 289 29.99 8.21 -16.12
N THR A 290 31.25 8.64 -16.11
CA THR A 290 32.37 8.10 -15.32
C THR A 290 32.44 8.77 -13.95
N GLY A 291 31.29 8.99 -13.30
CA GLY A 291 31.26 9.57 -11.97
C GLY A 291 32.00 8.71 -10.94
N PRO A 292 32.44 9.31 -9.82
CA PRO A 292 33.17 8.58 -8.80
C PRO A 292 32.34 7.40 -8.29
N TYR A 293 32.95 6.22 -8.30
CA TYR A 293 32.41 5.07 -7.58
C TYR A 293 32.37 5.43 -6.10
N ILE A 294 31.17 5.67 -5.56
CA ILE A 294 30.99 5.88 -4.13
C ILE A 294 30.83 4.49 -3.50
N GLN A 295 31.86 4.06 -2.75
CA GLN A 295 31.74 2.87 -1.91
C GLN A 295 30.50 3.04 -1.01
N PRO A 296 29.63 2.02 -0.90
CA PRO A 296 28.51 2.08 0.03
C PRO A 296 29.04 2.40 1.42
N VAL A 297 28.70 3.57 1.98
CA VAL A 297 29.09 3.90 3.36
C VAL A 297 28.28 3.01 4.27
N PHE A 298 28.94 1.97 4.76
CA PHE A 298 28.36 1.00 5.67
C PHE A 298 28.77 1.35 7.09
N ASN A 299 27.81 1.80 7.87
CA ASN A 299 28.00 1.91 9.31
C ASN A 299 27.07 0.94 10.04
N ARG A 300 27.51 0.52 11.22
CA ARG A 300 26.75 -0.38 12.09
C ARG A 300 25.32 0.12 12.35
N SER A 301 25.14 1.44 12.40
CA SER A 301 23.84 2.09 12.63
C SER A 301 22.83 1.80 11.51
N LEU A 302 23.25 1.84 10.23
CA LEU A 302 22.36 1.52 9.11
C LEU A 302 21.87 0.06 9.16
N ILE A 303 22.77 -0.88 9.49
CA ILE A 303 22.40 -2.29 9.66
C ILE A 303 21.34 -2.43 10.74
N ILE A 304 21.60 -1.82 11.90
CA ILE A 304 20.70 -1.87 13.05
C ILE A 304 19.34 -1.28 12.66
N ALA A 305 19.32 -0.14 11.97
CA ALA A 305 18.08 0.49 11.52
C ALA A 305 17.27 -0.42 10.58
N ILE A 306 17.93 -1.04 9.58
CA ILE A 306 17.28 -1.98 8.66
C ILE A 306 16.76 -3.21 9.42
N ALA A 307 17.54 -3.76 10.35
CA ALA A 307 17.15 -4.92 11.14
C ALA A 307 15.97 -4.60 12.07
N VAL A 308 16.00 -3.46 12.76
CA VAL A 308 14.89 -2.98 13.60
C VAL A 308 13.62 -2.81 12.78
N TYR A 309 13.72 -2.18 11.61
CA TYR A 309 12.59 -2.03 10.70
C TYR A 309 12.02 -3.39 10.26
N ALA A 310 12.89 -4.30 9.80
CA ALA A 310 12.47 -5.63 9.34
C ALA A 310 11.81 -6.45 10.46
N ILE A 311 12.38 -6.42 11.68
CA ILE A 311 11.80 -7.07 12.86
C ILE A 311 10.44 -6.45 13.19
N ALA A 312 10.32 -5.12 13.21
CA ALA A 312 9.05 -4.45 13.47
C ALA A 312 7.97 -4.82 12.45
N GLN A 313 8.32 -4.90 11.16
CA GLN A 313 7.38 -5.28 10.09
C GLN A 313 6.92 -6.74 10.17
N VAL A 314 7.65 -7.61 10.87
CA VAL A 314 7.22 -8.99 11.16
C VAL A 314 6.42 -9.06 12.46
N LEU A 315 6.85 -8.36 13.51
CA LEU A 315 6.21 -8.43 14.83
C LEU A 315 4.88 -7.70 14.89
N ILE A 316 4.75 -6.51 14.26
CA ILE A 316 3.52 -5.72 14.31
C ILE A 316 2.32 -6.52 13.76
N PRO A 317 2.40 -7.20 12.60
CA PRO A 317 1.30 -8.03 12.14
C PRO A 317 1.01 -9.26 13.01
N LEU A 318 1.99 -9.79 13.74
CA LEU A 318 1.84 -10.95 14.62
C LEU A 318 1.36 -10.61 16.04
N ARG A 319 1.33 -9.32 16.40
CA ARG A 319 0.98 -8.88 17.76
C ARG A 319 -0.41 -9.33 18.21
N PHE A 320 -1.31 -9.69 17.29
CA PHE A 320 -2.62 -10.22 17.67
C PHE A 320 -2.53 -11.49 18.54
N ILE A 321 -1.43 -12.26 18.43
CA ILE A 321 -1.23 -13.52 19.17
C ILE A 321 -1.16 -13.30 20.69
N VAL A 322 -0.74 -12.11 21.14
CA VAL A 322 -0.60 -11.83 22.57
C VAL A 322 -1.88 -11.36 23.25
N TYR A 323 -2.93 -11.04 22.48
CA TYR A 323 -4.22 -10.63 23.03
C TYR A 323 -5.14 -11.83 23.25
N PRO A 324 -5.82 -11.92 24.40
CA PRO A 324 -6.75 -13.02 24.68
C PRO A 324 -8.03 -12.89 23.87
N GLY A 325 -8.66 -14.04 23.60
CA GLY A 325 -9.92 -14.09 22.85
C GLY A 325 -9.70 -14.21 21.34
N HIS A 326 -10.79 -14.10 20.59
CA HIS A 326 -10.78 -14.33 19.16
C HIS A 326 -10.74 -13.00 18.40
N LEU A 327 -9.70 -12.83 17.56
CA LEU A 327 -9.34 -11.57 16.89
C LEU A 327 -10.53 -10.82 16.25
N PHE A 328 -11.43 -11.54 15.58
CA PHE A 328 -12.56 -10.92 14.88
C PHE A 328 -13.67 -10.40 15.83
N TRP A 329 -13.57 -10.64 17.14
CA TRP A 329 -14.50 -10.10 18.14
C TRP A 329 -13.99 -8.82 18.81
N HIS A 330 -12.74 -8.81 19.27
CA HIS A 330 -12.16 -7.67 20.00
C HIS A 330 -11.30 -6.75 19.13
N GLU A 331 -10.84 -7.23 17.97
CA GLU A 331 -10.02 -6.51 16.98
C GLU A 331 -8.65 -5.99 17.47
N GLU A 332 -8.21 -6.35 18.67
CA GLU A 332 -6.89 -5.94 19.15
C GLU A 332 -5.81 -6.63 18.32
N GLY A 333 -4.91 -5.84 17.76
CA GLY A 333 -3.91 -6.34 16.82
C GLY A 333 -4.39 -6.52 15.37
N TYR A 334 -5.68 -6.28 15.06
CA TYR A 334 -6.22 -6.47 13.70
C TYR A 334 -5.67 -5.43 12.71
N ARG A 335 -5.70 -4.14 13.04
CA ARG A 335 -5.16 -3.10 12.16
C ARG A 335 -3.64 -3.25 12.02
N PHE A 336 -3.08 -2.82 10.90
CA PHE A 336 -1.64 -2.94 10.60
C PHE A 336 -1.12 -4.39 10.53
N SER A 337 -2.00 -5.37 10.35
CA SER A 337 -1.65 -6.80 10.23
C SER A 337 -1.83 -7.38 8.84
N TRP A 338 -2.05 -6.54 7.82
CA TRP A 338 -2.22 -6.93 6.42
C TRP A 338 -3.45 -7.82 6.16
N ARG A 339 -4.43 -7.79 7.08
CA ARG A 339 -5.73 -8.45 6.96
C ARG A 339 -6.71 -7.58 6.21
N VAL A 340 -7.12 -8.01 5.02
CA VAL A 340 -7.95 -7.22 4.10
C VAL A 340 -9.40 -7.67 4.16
N MET A 341 -10.30 -6.72 4.48
CA MET A 341 -11.77 -6.87 4.41
C MET A 341 -12.35 -8.06 5.22
N LEU A 342 -11.74 -8.46 6.33
CA LEU A 342 -12.29 -9.52 7.20
C LEU A 342 -13.22 -9.01 8.30
N MET A 343 -13.51 -7.70 8.32
CA MET A 343 -14.39 -7.07 9.30
C MET A 343 -15.32 -6.08 8.60
N GLU A 344 -16.60 -6.14 8.93
CA GLU A 344 -17.63 -5.16 8.54
C GLU A 344 -18.49 -4.88 9.78
N LYS A 345 -18.77 -3.61 10.05
CA LYS A 345 -19.68 -3.19 11.12
C LYS A 345 -20.73 -2.28 10.52
N ALA A 346 -21.98 -2.69 10.63
CA ALA A 346 -23.15 -1.88 10.30
C ALA A 346 -24.03 -1.76 11.55
N GLY A 347 -24.57 -0.57 11.79
CA GLY A 347 -25.47 -0.30 12.91
C GLY A 347 -26.63 0.56 12.45
N ALA A 348 -27.82 0.24 12.94
CA ALA A 348 -29.02 1.06 12.76
C ALA A 348 -29.63 1.32 14.15
N ALA A 349 -30.06 2.56 14.38
CA ALA A 349 -30.76 2.96 15.59
C ALA A 349 -32.15 3.44 15.20
N TYR A 350 -33.17 2.84 15.82
CA TYR A 350 -34.57 3.18 15.62
C TYR A 350 -35.12 3.68 16.94
N PHE A 351 -35.68 4.89 16.96
CA PHE A 351 -36.26 5.49 18.16
C PHE A 351 -37.78 5.39 18.04
N THR A 352 -38.44 4.75 19.01
CA THR A 352 -39.91 4.65 19.02
C THR A 352 -40.45 5.37 20.23
N ILE A 353 -41.33 6.35 20.02
CA ILE A 353 -42.06 7.03 21.11
C ILE A 353 -43.34 6.25 21.37
N LYS A 354 -43.62 6.01 22.66
CA LYS A 354 -44.91 5.49 23.12
C LYS A 354 -45.57 6.54 24.01
N GLU A 355 -46.69 7.09 23.56
CA GLU A 355 -47.44 8.07 24.32
C GLU A 355 -48.16 7.43 25.51
N LYS A 356 -48.06 8.09 26.69
CA LYS A 356 -48.81 7.67 27.89
C LYS A 356 -50.29 8.05 27.72
N GLY A 357 -51.18 7.09 27.96
CA GLY A 357 -52.64 7.29 27.97
C GLY A 357 -53.34 6.94 26.66
N THR A 358 -52.75 7.22 25.49
CA THR A 358 -53.36 6.95 24.17
C THR A 358 -52.96 5.58 23.60
N GLY A 359 -51.83 5.02 24.04
CA GLY A 359 -51.29 3.78 23.51
C GLY A 359 -50.63 3.91 22.11
N HIS A 360 -50.66 5.11 21.53
CA HIS A 360 -50.03 5.41 20.24
C HIS A 360 -48.52 5.17 20.30
N ARG A 361 -48.00 4.55 19.23
CA ARG A 361 -46.57 4.36 19.00
C ARG A 361 -46.21 4.85 17.61
N TYR A 362 -45.13 5.58 17.49
CA TYR A 362 -44.57 5.97 16.20
C TYR A 362 -43.04 5.98 16.29
N GLU A 363 -42.41 5.70 15.15
CA GLU A 363 -40.97 5.80 15.00
C GLU A 363 -40.59 7.26 14.76
N VAL A 364 -39.56 7.72 15.46
CA VAL A 364 -38.97 9.04 15.30
C VAL A 364 -37.91 8.94 14.23
N ASN A 365 -37.98 9.84 13.26
CA ASN A 365 -36.89 10.07 12.33
C ASN A 365 -35.74 10.74 13.10
N ASN A 366 -34.68 9.99 13.41
CA ASN A 366 -33.50 10.48 14.11
C ASN A 366 -32.48 11.17 13.19
N ALA A 367 -32.84 11.45 11.94
CA ALA A 367 -32.06 12.27 11.03
C ALA A 367 -32.36 13.78 11.18
N GLU A 368 -33.41 14.16 11.92
CA GLU A 368 -33.76 15.52 12.33
C GLU A 368 -33.23 15.82 13.73
#